data_AF-A0A538QTP9-F1
#
_entry.id   AF-A0A538QTP9-F1
#
_cell.length_a   1.000
_cell.length_b   1.000
_cell.length_c   1.000
_cell.angle_alpha   90.00
_cell.angle_beta   90.00
_cell.angle_gamma   90.00
#
_symmetry.space_group_name_H-M   'P 1'
#
loop_
_entity.id
_entity.type
_entity.pdbx_description
1 polymer ?
#
loop_
_entity_poly.entity_id
_entity_poly.type
_entity_poly.pdbx_seq_one_letter_code
_entity_poly.pdbx_strand_id
1 'polypeptide(L)' 'MKRGEVWWAELPAPAGRRPVVLLGRDAAYAVRASITVAPVTRTIRAIPVEVPLDREDGLPAR' A
#
# COMPACT_ATOMS: atom_id res chain seq x y z
N MET A 1 3.53 13.32 -1.37
CA MET A 1 3.45 11.96 -0.81
C MET A 1 3.24 12.06 0.67
N LYS A 2 2.16 11.47 1.16
CA LYS A 2 1.83 11.39 2.58
C LYS A 2 1.68 9.93 2.99
N ARG A 3 2.05 9.62 4.22
CA ARG A 3 1.82 8.33 4.86
C ARG A 3 0.33 8.01 4.82
N GLY A 4 -0.02 6.79 4.45
CA GLY A 4 -1.40 6.33 4.31
C GLY A 4 -2.00 6.55 2.91
N GLU A 5 -1.35 7.30 2.01
CA GLU A 5 -1.83 7.38 0.63
C GLU A 5 -1.74 6.01 -0.08
N VAL A 6 -2.72 5.74 -0.94
CA VAL A 6 -2.75 4.56 -1.82
C VAL A 6 -2.19 4.92 -3.19
N TRP A 7 -1.21 4.16 -3.65
CA TRP A 7 -0.51 4.35 -4.91
C TRP A 7 -0.46 3.06 -5.72
N TRP A 8 -0.40 3.15 -7.05
CA TRP A 8 -0.13 1.99 -7.89
C TRP A 8 1.38 1.78 -8.03
N ALA A 9 1.85 0.55 -7.79
CA ALA A 9 3.26 0.20 -7.94
C ALA A 9 3.42 -1.11 -8.73
N GLU A 10 4.53 -1.23 -9.47
CA GLU A 10 4.96 -2.49 -10.06
C GLU A 10 5.80 -3.25 -9.02
N LEU A 11 5.27 -4.34 -8.50
CA LEU A 11 5.98 -5.17 -7.53
C LEU A 11 6.65 -6.35 -8.23
N PRO A 12 7.80 -6.84 -7.72
CA PRO A 12 8.43 -8.03 -8.26
C PRO A 12 7.47 -9.22 -8.33
N ALA A 13 7.72 -10.12 -9.29
CA ALA A 13 6.96 -11.35 -9.40
C ALA A 13 7.01 -12.14 -8.06
N PRO A 14 5.89 -12.75 -7.63
CA PRO A 14 4.63 -12.95 -8.36
C PRO A 14 3.58 -11.85 -8.16
N ALA A 15 3.88 -10.75 -7.45
CA ALA A 15 2.87 -9.79 -7.05
C ALA A 15 2.37 -8.92 -8.22
N GLY A 16 3.28 -8.47 -9.09
CA GLY A 16 2.97 -7.60 -10.24
C GLY A 16 2.35 -6.25 -9.85
N ARG A 17 1.81 -5.54 -10.84
CA ARG A 17 1.16 -4.24 -10.65
C ARG A 17 -0.06 -4.30 -9.73
N ARG A 18 -0.04 -3.53 -8.64
CA ARG A 18 -1.18 -3.41 -7.71
C ARG A 18 -1.13 -2.16 -6.84
N PRO A 19 -2.22 -1.83 -6.12
CA PRO A 19 -2.21 -0.77 -5.13
C PRO A 19 -1.32 -1.13 -3.94
N VAL A 20 -0.67 -0.11 -3.37
CA VAL A 20 0.17 -0.19 -2.19
C VAL A 20 -0.10 1.01 -1.29
N VAL A 21 0.01 0.82 0.03
CA VAL A 21 -0.12 1.90 1.02
C VAL A 21 1.27 2.38 1.43
N LEU A 22 1.49 3.68 1.43
CA LEU A 22 2.75 4.27 1.88
C LEU A 22 2.86 4.23 3.42
N LEU A 23 3.85 3.50 3.95
CA LEU A 23 4.02 3.32 5.41
C LEU A 23 5.07 4.24 6.03
N GLY A 24 5.98 4.76 5.21
CA GLY A 24 7.06 5.64 5.66
C GLY A 24 6.54 6.95 6.26
N ARG A 25 7.39 7.64 7.03
CA ARG A 25 7.09 9.01 7.48
C ARG A 25 7.18 9.98 6.30
N ASP A 26 6.32 10.99 6.25
CA ASP A 26 6.27 11.99 5.16
C ASP A 26 7.65 12.58 4.86
N ALA A 27 8.38 12.97 5.91
CA ALA A 27 9.72 13.54 5.79
C ALA A 27 10.77 12.56 5.20
N ALA A 28 10.54 11.24 5.27
CA ALA A 28 11.46 10.26 4.72
C ALA A 28 11.39 10.17 3.20
N TYR A 29 10.26 10.53 2.58
CA TYR A 29 10.09 10.43 1.12
C TYR A 29 11.00 11.39 0.35
N ALA A 30 11.38 12.52 0.95
CA ALA A 30 12.27 13.49 0.33
C ALA A 30 13.76 13.09 0.40
N VAL A 31 14.13 12.23 1.37
CA VAL A 31 15.55 11.97 1.70
C VAL A 31 15.98 10.52 1.47
N ARG A 32 15.04 9.58 1.33
CA ARG A 32 15.35 8.17 1.10
C ARG A 32 15.20 7.82 -0.38
N ALA A 33 16.14 7.03 -0.88
CA ALA A 33 16.06 6.43 -2.22
C ALA A 33 15.00 5.33 -2.33
N SER A 34 14.50 4.82 -1.20
CA SER A 34 13.50 3.76 -1.14
C SER A 34 12.36 4.10 -0.19
N ILE A 35 11.17 3.62 -0.55
CA ILE A 35 9.92 3.85 0.15
C ILE A 35 9.40 2.52 0.68
N THR A 36 9.08 2.48 1.98
CA THR A 36 8.43 1.30 2.59
C THR A 36 6.93 1.36 2.34
N VAL A 37 6.39 0.28 1.77
CA VAL A 37 4.98 0.16 1.40
C VAL A 37 4.38 -1.16 1.87
N ALA A 38 3.06 -1.19 2.09
CA ALA A 38 2.28 -2.41 2.26
C ALA A 38 1.53 -2.74 0.97
N PRO A 39 1.70 -3.93 0.38
CA PRO A 39 0.89 -4.37 -0.76
C PRO A 39 -0.58 -4.57 -0.37
N VAL A 40 -1.49 -4.11 -1.23
CA VAL A 40 -2.92 -4.35 -1.07
C VAL A 40 -3.33 -5.61 -1.87
N THR A 41 -4.19 -6.42 -1.27
CA THR A 41 -4.78 -7.61 -1.89
C THR A 41 -6.28 -7.67 -1.62
N ARG A 42 -7.03 -8.29 -2.54
CA ARG A 42 -8.46 -8.58 -2.37
C ARG A 42 -8.72 -9.82 -1.52
N THR A 43 -7.67 -10.60 -1.23
CA THR A 43 -7.79 -11.84 -0.45
C THR A 43 -7.69 -11.52 1.03
N ILE A 44 -8.81 -11.68 1.73
CA ILE A 44 -8.88 -11.59 3.20
C ILE A 44 -8.63 -12.99 3.77
N ARG A 45 -7.59 -13.14 4.61
CA ARG A 45 -7.19 -14.43 5.22
C ARG A 45 -7.53 -14.52 6.71
N ALA A 46 -8.06 -13.44 7.29
CA ALA A 46 -8.40 -13.32 8.71
C ALA A 46 -7.17 -13.49 9.63
N ILE A 47 -6.07 -12.81 9.30
CA ILE A 47 -4.87 -12.76 10.17
C ILE A 47 -4.87 -11.48 11.03
N PRO A 48 -4.22 -11.48 12.22
CA PRO A 48 -4.32 -10.36 13.17
C PRO A 48 -3.79 -9.01 12.68
N VAL A 49 -2.96 -9.02 11.64
CA VAL A 49 -2.30 -7.82 11.08
C VAL A 49 -2.98 -7.32 9.80
N GLU A 50 -4.09 -7.95 9.38
CA GLU A 50 -4.88 -7.46 8.25
C GLU A 50 -5.61 -6.17 8.61
N VAL A 51 -5.58 -5.22 7.69
CA VAL A 51 -6.33 -3.98 7.77
C VAL A 51 -7.32 -3.98 6.60
N PRO A 52 -8.64 -4.00 6.86
CA PRO A 52 -9.63 -3.88 5.80
C PRO A 52 -9.52 -2.49 5.19
N LEU A 53 -9.56 -2.43 3.87
CA LEU A 53 -9.61 -1.19 3.10
C LEU A 53 -10.82 -1.23 2.17
N ASP A 54 -11.35 -0.07 1.84
CA ASP A 54 -12.45 0.05 0.87
C ASP A 54 -12.31 1.30 -0.02
N ARG A 55 -13.45 1.74 -0.58
CA ARG A 55 -13.47 2.89 -1.49
C ARG A 55 -13.14 4.21 -0.80
N GLU A 56 -13.44 4.34 0.48
CA GLU A 56 -13.14 5.53 1.27
C GLU A 56 -11.63 5.72 1.44
N ASP A 57 -10.86 4.62 1.41
CA ASP A 57 -9.40 4.62 1.44
C ASP A 57 -8.74 4.90 0.07
N GLY A 58 -9.54 5.13 -0.99
CA GLY A 58 -9.04 5.41 -2.34
C GLY A 58 -8.86 4.17 -3.23
N LEU A 59 -9.43 3.02 -2.87
CA LEU A 59 -9.46 1.83 -3.73
C LEU A 59 -10.71 1.81 -4.64
N PRO A 60 -10.67 1.14 -5.81
CA PRO A 60 -11.83 1.06 -6.70
C PRO A 60 -12.96 0.16 -6.15
N ALA A 61 -12.60 -0.81 -5.30
CA ALA A 61 -13.49 -1.78 -4.70
C ALA A 61 -12.90 -2.30 -3.39
N ARG A 62 -13.76 -2.88 -2.56
CA ARG A 62 -13.41 -3.62 -1.35
C ARG A 62 -12.79 -4.99 -1.68
#